data_AF-A0A915LGR3-F1
#
_entry.id   AF-A0A915LGR3-F1
#
_cell.length_a   1.000
_cell.length_b   1.000
_cell.length_c   1.000
_cell.angle_alpha   90.00
_cell.angle_beta   90.00
_cell.angle_gamma   90.00
#
_symmetry.space_group_name_H-M   'P 1'
#
loop_
_entity.id
_entity.type
_entity.pdbx_description
1 polymer ?
#
loop_
_entity_poly.entity_id
_entity_poly.type
_entity_poly.pdbx_seq_one_letter_code
_entity_poly.pdbx_strand_id
1 'polypeptide(L)'
;MSNKPTRPGPWLTIWKLLWADTKLPKQYIGEDQYGNRYYELSKPRSSGNVSRGYDPAPGAPGPPVEWLSWTKMTRRFPPSEEEIRLNRARQQQQLEADAETEKRAPTVATKGGAVEKDKGFPEYKEKDFEHIPGAKKEDKRLSDKEKVSPLHGSPYPD
;
A
#
# COMPACT_ATOMS: atom_id res chain seq x y z
N MET A 1 3.64 -57.58 -26.01
CA MET A 1 3.13 -56.43 -25.24
C MET A 1 4.12 -55.29 -25.39
N SER A 2 3.71 -54.11 -25.89
CA SER A 2 4.65 -53.01 -26.17
C SER A 2 4.79 -52.06 -24.98
N ASN A 3 5.94 -52.09 -24.30
CA ASN A 3 6.26 -51.12 -23.26
C ASN A 3 6.59 -49.76 -23.90
N LYS A 4 5.62 -48.83 -23.91
CA LYS A 4 5.89 -47.43 -24.24
C LYS A 4 6.60 -46.78 -23.04
N PRO A 5 7.79 -46.17 -23.19
CA PRO A 5 8.49 -45.55 -22.07
C PRO A 5 7.73 -44.32 -21.55
N THR A 6 7.25 -44.41 -20.31
CA THR A 6 6.25 -43.47 -19.75
C THR A 6 6.79 -42.09 -19.38
N ARG A 7 8.11 -41.85 -19.43
CA ARG A 7 8.73 -40.56 -19.07
C ARG A 7 9.87 -40.19 -20.02
N PRO A 8 9.91 -38.95 -20.57
CA PRO A 8 11.03 -38.49 -21.39
C PRO A 8 12.30 -38.33 -20.54
N GLY A 9 13.45 -38.66 -21.11
CA GLY A 9 14.74 -38.50 -20.43
C GLY A 9 15.14 -37.04 -20.19
N PRO A 10 16.02 -36.74 -19.22
CA PRO A 10 16.39 -35.37 -18.86
C PRO A 10 16.87 -34.52 -20.05
N TRP A 11 17.68 -35.12 -20.94
CA TRP A 11 18.17 -34.47 -22.15
C TRP A 11 17.08 -34.05 -23.13
N LEU A 12 16.02 -34.85 -23.30
CA LEU A 12 14.86 -34.49 -24.13
C LEU A 12 14.08 -33.32 -23.54
N THR A 13 13.97 -33.26 -22.21
CA THR A 13 13.32 -32.13 -21.51
C THR A 13 14.11 -30.83 -21.70
N ILE A 14 15.45 -30.89 -21.60
CA ILE A 14 16.34 -29.74 -21.82
C ILE A 14 16.27 -29.27 -23.28
N TRP A 15 16.37 -30.18 -24.25
CA TRP A 15 16.23 -29.85 -25.68
C TRP A 15 14.87 -29.24 -26.01
N LYS A 16 13.80 -29.78 -25.41
CA LYS A 16 12.44 -29.24 -25.58
C LYS A 16 12.27 -27.84 -24.99
N LEU A 17 12.95 -27.52 -23.88
CA LEU A 17 12.98 -26.16 -23.31
C LEU A 17 13.79 -25.20 -24.19
N LEU A 18 14.90 -25.66 -24.76
CA LEU A 18 15.76 -24.85 -25.65
C LEU A 18 15.08 -24.49 -26.98
N TRP A 19 14.18 -25.34 -27.48
CA TRP A 19 13.47 -25.17 -28.76
C TRP A 19 11.99 -24.77 -28.60
N ALA A 20 11.51 -24.60 -27.37
CA ALA A 20 10.17 -24.06 -27.14
C ALA A 20 10.17 -22.55 -27.39
N ASP A 21 9.52 -22.11 -28.48
CA ASP A 21 9.24 -20.69 -28.66
C ASP A 21 8.28 -20.24 -27.53
N THR A 22 8.79 -19.42 -26.61
CA THR A 22 8.09 -19.00 -25.39
C THR A 22 7.05 -17.90 -25.64
N LYS A 23 6.85 -17.49 -26.90
CA LYS A 23 5.83 -16.54 -27.33
C LYS A 23 4.43 -17.11 -27.13
N LEU A 24 3.85 -16.83 -25.96
CA LEU A 24 2.43 -17.04 -25.70
C LEU A 24 1.60 -16.27 -26.75
N PRO A 25 0.47 -16.84 -27.21
CA PRO A 25 -0.43 -16.13 -28.12
C PRO A 25 -0.95 -14.84 -27.46
N LYS A 26 -0.60 -13.71 -28.08
CA LYS A 26 -1.10 -12.37 -27.71
C LYS A 26 -2.47 -12.14 -28.36
N GLN A 27 -3.49 -11.92 -27.55
CA GLN A 27 -4.78 -11.40 -28.00
C GLN A 27 -4.74 -9.87 -27.88
N TYR A 28 -4.96 -9.14 -28.97
CA TYR A 28 -5.04 -7.68 -28.95
C TYR A 28 -6.33 -7.21 -28.25
N ILE A 29 -6.20 -6.24 -27.36
CA ILE A 29 -7.30 -5.69 -26.55
C ILE A 29 -7.60 -4.23 -26.92
N GLY A 30 -6.58 -3.43 -27.22
CA GLY A 30 -6.76 -2.02 -27.57
C GLY A 30 -5.45 -1.24 -27.58
N GLU A 31 -5.58 0.07 -27.73
CA GLU A 31 -4.49 1.03 -27.83
C GLU A 31 -4.80 2.25 -26.95
N ASP A 32 -3.77 2.93 -26.43
CA ASP A 32 -3.96 4.19 -25.70
C ASP A 32 -3.71 5.43 -26.57
N GLN A 33 -3.93 6.60 -25.97
CA GLN A 33 -3.69 7.91 -26.57
C GLN A 33 -2.25 8.16 -27.05
N TYR A 34 -1.29 7.31 -26.69
CA TYR A 34 0.13 7.42 -27.03
C TYR A 34 0.56 6.35 -28.05
N GLY A 35 -0.35 5.48 -28.51
CA GLY A 35 -0.06 4.40 -29.45
C GLY A 35 0.48 3.12 -28.80
N ASN A 36 0.50 3.02 -27.46
CA ASN A 36 0.90 1.78 -26.80
C ASN A 36 -0.18 0.72 -27.02
N ARG A 37 0.21 -0.48 -27.46
CA ARG A 37 -0.74 -1.55 -27.81
C ARG A 37 -0.81 -2.58 -26.70
N TYR A 38 -2.02 -2.94 -26.29
CA TYR A 38 -2.29 -3.76 -25.12
C TYR A 38 -2.77 -5.16 -25.50
N TYR A 39 -2.27 -6.16 -24.78
CA TYR A 39 -2.50 -7.57 -25.08
C TYR A 39 -2.83 -8.40 -23.85
N GLU A 40 -3.76 -9.34 -24.02
CA GLU A 40 -3.98 -10.46 -23.10
C GLU A 40 -3.18 -11.68 -23.59
N LEU A 41 -2.29 -12.21 -22.75
CA LEU A 41 -1.45 -13.36 -23.07
C LEU A 41 -2.17 -14.62 -22.60
N SER A 42 -2.73 -15.38 -23.56
CA SER A 42 -3.42 -16.63 -23.28
C SER A 42 -2.41 -17.71 -22.87
N LYS A 43 -2.26 -17.89 -21.55
CA LYS A 43 -1.50 -19.00 -20.97
C LYS A 43 -2.18 -20.35 -21.22
N PRO A 44 -1.41 -21.45 -21.38
CA PRO A 44 -2.00 -22.78 -21.37
C PRO A 44 -2.70 -23.05 -20.03
N ARG A 45 -3.82 -23.78 -20.08
CA ARG A 45 -4.75 -24.03 -18.96
C ARG A 45 -4.09 -24.56 -17.66
N SER A 46 -2.86 -25.06 -17.75
CA SER A 46 -2.07 -25.60 -16.63
C SER A 46 -1.18 -24.57 -15.90
N SER A 47 -1.00 -23.33 -16.39
CA SER A 47 -0.04 -22.36 -15.80
C SER A 47 -0.65 -21.12 -15.13
N GLY A 48 -1.91 -21.23 -14.69
CA GLY A 48 -2.54 -20.25 -13.79
C GLY A 48 -2.91 -18.91 -14.44
N ASN A 49 -2.98 -17.87 -13.61
CA ASN A 49 -3.60 -16.57 -13.93
C ASN A 49 -3.16 -15.98 -15.27
N VAL A 50 -4.15 -15.54 -16.06
CA VAL A 50 -4.03 -14.72 -17.27
C VAL A 50 -2.92 -13.69 -17.11
N SER A 51 -1.98 -13.62 -18.05
CA SER A 51 -0.98 -12.54 -18.06
C SER A 51 -1.41 -11.43 -19.00
N ARG A 52 -1.04 -10.19 -18.67
CA ARG A 52 -1.33 -9.00 -19.48
C ARG A 52 -0.04 -8.25 -19.73
N GLY A 53 0.03 -7.54 -20.84
CA GLY A 53 1.20 -6.76 -21.22
C GLY A 53 0.86 -5.73 -22.27
N TYR A 54 1.86 -4.94 -22.63
CA TYR A 54 1.77 -3.96 -23.69
C TYR A 54 3.09 -3.90 -24.46
N ASP A 55 3.00 -3.56 -25.74
CA ASP A 55 4.15 -3.21 -26.57
C ASP A 55 4.15 -1.67 -26.71
N PRO A 56 5.20 -0.96 -26.25
CA PRO A 56 5.24 0.50 -26.28
C PRO A 56 5.34 1.03 -27.71
N ALA A 57 4.75 2.20 -27.97
CA ALA A 57 4.97 2.94 -29.20
C ALA A 57 6.38 3.58 -29.22
N PRO A 58 6.99 3.75 -30.41
CA PRO A 58 8.33 4.34 -30.53
C PRO A 58 8.31 5.81 -30.07
N GLY A 59 9.05 6.12 -29.01
CA GLY A 59 9.10 7.46 -28.41
C GLY A 59 7.90 7.83 -27.54
N ALA A 60 6.96 6.92 -27.30
CA ALA A 60 5.84 7.17 -26.41
C ALA A 60 6.28 7.24 -24.94
N PRO A 61 5.64 8.09 -24.10
CA PRO A 61 5.78 8.01 -22.66
C PRO A 61 5.21 6.69 -22.13
N GLY A 62 5.48 6.41 -20.85
CA GLY A 62 4.93 5.24 -20.17
C GLY A 62 3.39 5.19 -20.24
N PRO A 63 2.80 3.98 -20.16
CA PRO A 63 1.36 3.78 -20.22
C PRO A 63 0.62 4.59 -19.14
N PRO A 64 -0.58 5.14 -19.43
CA PRO A 64 -1.35 5.91 -18.46
C PRO A 64 -1.91 5.02 -17.34
N VAL A 65 -2.34 5.67 -16.25
CA VAL A 65 -2.68 5.00 -14.98
C VAL A 65 -3.80 3.96 -15.14
N GLU A 66 -4.80 4.23 -15.98
CA GLU A 66 -5.91 3.32 -16.23
C GLU A 66 -5.43 2.00 -16.86
N TRP A 67 -4.59 2.09 -17.88
CA TRP A 67 -3.99 0.94 -18.56
C TRP A 67 -2.93 0.22 -17.70
N LEU A 68 -2.20 0.95 -16.85
CA LEU A 68 -1.34 0.37 -15.82
C LEU A 68 -2.13 -0.46 -14.80
N SER A 69 -3.32 -0.02 -14.39
CA SER A 69 -4.17 -0.78 -13.46
C SER A 69 -4.65 -2.11 -14.07
N TRP A 70 -5.00 -2.09 -15.36
CA TRP A 70 -5.43 -3.28 -16.08
C TRP A 70 -4.28 -4.28 -16.30
N THR A 71 -3.11 -3.80 -16.73
CA THR A 71 -1.92 -4.66 -16.94
C THR A 71 -1.40 -5.26 -15.63
N LYS A 72 -1.44 -4.52 -14.52
CA LYS A 72 -1.14 -5.04 -13.16
C LYS A 72 -2.21 -5.97 -12.57
N MET A 73 -3.28 -6.26 -13.31
CA MET A 73 -4.43 -7.07 -12.88
C MET A 73 -5.22 -6.52 -11.67
N THR A 74 -5.01 -5.27 -11.26
CA THR A 74 -5.83 -4.67 -10.19
C THR A 74 -7.25 -4.38 -10.68
N ARG A 75 -7.44 -4.21 -11.99
CA ARG A 75 -8.74 -4.04 -12.65
C ARG A 75 -9.09 -5.25 -13.53
N ARG A 76 -10.34 -5.73 -13.50
CA ARG A 76 -10.77 -6.89 -14.31
C ARG A 76 -10.90 -6.57 -15.80
N PHE A 77 -11.59 -5.49 -16.17
CA PHE A 77 -11.85 -5.09 -17.56
C PHE A 77 -10.84 -4.01 -18.01
N PRO A 78 -10.52 -3.89 -19.31
CA PRO A 78 -9.76 -2.74 -19.81
C PRO A 78 -10.50 -1.42 -19.53
N PRO A 79 -9.81 -0.27 -19.56
CA PRO A 79 -10.48 1.03 -19.48
C PRO A 79 -11.34 1.28 -20.72
N SER A 80 -12.49 1.96 -20.53
CA SER A 80 -13.32 2.39 -21.65
C SER A 80 -12.83 3.75 -22.19
N GLU A 81 -13.14 4.05 -23.44
CA GLU A 81 -12.75 5.33 -24.04
C GLU A 81 -13.45 6.52 -23.35
N GLU A 82 -14.71 6.34 -22.96
CA GLU A 82 -15.49 7.34 -22.21
C GLU A 82 -14.84 7.66 -20.85
N GLU A 83 -14.36 6.65 -20.13
CA GLU A 83 -13.66 6.82 -18.86
C GLU A 83 -12.35 7.58 -19.03
N ILE A 84 -11.55 7.22 -20.04
CA ILE A 84 -10.28 7.91 -20.35
C ILE A 84 -10.55 9.38 -20.70
N ARG A 85 -11.58 9.67 -21.51
CA ARG A 85 -11.99 11.05 -21.84
C ARG A 85 -12.41 11.84 -20.59
N LEU A 86 -13.21 11.24 -19.72
CA LEU A 86 -13.71 11.87 -18.48
C LEU A 86 -12.57 12.11 -17.48
N ASN A 87 -11.65 11.15 -17.30
CA ASN A 87 -10.49 11.32 -16.44
C ASN A 87 -9.56 12.42 -16.95
N ARG A 88 -9.33 12.52 -18.27
CA ARG A 88 -8.55 13.60 -18.88
C ARG A 88 -9.19 14.97 -18.64
N ALA A 89 -10.52 15.09 -18.82
CA ALA A 89 -11.24 16.33 -18.53
C ALA A 89 -11.12 16.73 -17.05
N ARG A 90 -11.23 15.78 -16.12
CA ARG A 90 -11.01 16.03 -14.69
C ARG A 90 -9.58 16.50 -14.39
N GLN A 91 -8.56 15.90 -15.02
CA GLN A 91 -7.17 16.33 -14.85
C GLN A 91 -6.94 17.76 -15.35
N GLN A 92 -7.53 18.14 -16.49
CA GLN A 92 -7.46 19.51 -17.01
C GLN A 92 -8.12 20.52 -16.06
N GLN A 93 -9.33 20.22 -15.59
CA GLN A 93 -10.04 21.06 -14.61
C GLN A 93 -9.28 21.21 -13.29
N GLN A 94 -8.61 20.15 -12.82
CA GLN A 94 -7.78 20.20 -11.62
C GLN A 94 -6.59 21.16 -11.81
N LEU A 95 -5.87 21.07 -12.94
CA LEU A 95 -4.74 21.96 -13.25
C LEU A 95 -5.16 23.43 -13.34
N GLU A 96 -6.34 23.72 -13.88
CA GLU A 96 -6.90 25.07 -13.93
C GLU A 96 -7.25 25.59 -12.51
N ALA A 97 -7.90 24.76 -11.69
CA ALA A 97 -8.25 25.09 -10.31
C ALA A 97 -7.02 25.27 -9.41
N ASP A 98 -5.97 24.45 -9.60
CA ASP A 98 -4.69 24.56 -8.90
C ASP A 98 -4.00 25.88 -9.29
N ALA A 99 -3.94 26.21 -10.58
CA ALA A 99 -3.35 27.47 -11.06
C ALA A 99 -4.13 28.73 -10.61
N GLU A 100 -5.45 28.64 -10.40
CA GLU A 100 -6.21 29.71 -9.72
C GLU A 100 -5.87 29.78 -8.23
N THR A 101 -5.74 28.63 -7.57
CA THR A 101 -5.44 28.55 -6.14
C THR A 101 -4.05 29.08 -5.84
N GLU A 102 -3.04 28.76 -6.64
CA GLU A 102 -1.68 29.31 -6.55
C GLU A 102 -1.65 30.84 -6.69
N LYS A 103 -2.47 31.41 -7.59
CA LYS A 103 -2.59 32.88 -7.75
C LYS A 103 -3.31 33.55 -6.59
N ARG A 104 -4.24 32.86 -5.92
CA ARG A 104 -4.97 33.36 -4.74
C ARG A 104 -4.22 33.11 -3.43
N ALA A 105 -3.32 32.13 -3.40
CA ALA A 105 -2.57 31.76 -2.21
C ALA A 105 -1.68 32.92 -1.75
N PRO A 106 -1.77 33.37 -0.48
CA PRO A 106 -0.82 34.34 0.03
C PRO A 106 0.57 33.74 0.00
N THR A 107 1.55 34.45 -0.56
CA THR A 107 2.96 34.03 -0.57
C THR A 107 3.52 34.07 0.86
N VAL A 108 3.26 33.01 1.64
CA VAL A 108 3.88 32.83 2.94
C VAL A 108 5.36 32.62 2.71
N ALA A 109 6.18 33.62 3.05
CA ALA A 109 7.63 33.52 2.99
C ALA A 109 8.14 32.56 4.07
N THR A 110 7.99 31.26 3.82
CA THR A 110 8.68 30.21 4.58
C THR A 110 10.18 30.38 4.35
N LYS A 111 10.82 31.17 5.23
CA LYS A 111 12.28 31.25 5.26
C LYS A 111 12.80 29.84 5.41
N GLY A 112 13.58 29.38 4.43
CA GLY A 112 14.24 28.07 4.44
C GLY A 112 15.34 28.01 5.50
N GLY A 113 14.94 28.01 6.76
CA GLY A 113 15.71 27.59 7.91
C GLY A 113 14.95 26.46 8.57
N ALA A 114 15.67 25.50 9.16
CA ALA A 114 15.05 24.37 9.84
C ALA A 114 13.96 24.87 10.80
N VAL A 115 12.74 24.33 10.66
CA VAL A 115 11.62 24.63 11.55
C VAL A 115 12.13 24.50 12.99
N GLU A 116 12.15 25.62 13.71
CA GLU A 116 12.50 25.66 15.12
C GLU A 116 11.53 24.70 15.81
N LYS A 117 12.02 23.49 16.14
CA LYS A 117 11.22 22.27 16.39
C LYS A 117 9.83 22.66 16.90
N ASP A 118 8.84 22.59 16.00
CA ASP A 118 7.44 22.81 16.37
C ASP A 118 7.24 21.99 17.63
N LYS A 119 6.93 22.67 18.75
CA LYS A 119 6.79 22.02 20.04
C LYS A 119 5.77 20.91 19.79
N GLY A 120 6.23 19.66 19.92
CA GLY A 120 5.49 18.51 19.44
C GLY A 120 4.10 18.44 20.08
N PHE A 121 3.27 17.52 19.59
CA PHE A 121 1.94 17.24 20.13
C PHE A 121 1.85 17.52 21.63
N PRO A 122 0.87 18.32 22.10
CA PRO A 122 0.87 18.90 23.44
C PRO A 122 1.34 17.91 24.52
N GLU A 123 2.37 18.28 25.27
CA GLU A 123 2.94 17.42 26.29
C GLU A 123 2.02 17.38 27.52
N TYR A 124 1.03 16.48 27.46
CA TYR A 124 0.12 16.18 28.56
C TYR A 124 0.89 15.57 29.73
N LYS A 125 0.80 16.19 30.91
CA LYS A 125 1.43 15.71 32.14
C LYS A 125 0.56 14.61 32.75
N GLU A 126 1.12 13.73 33.58
CA GLU A 126 0.38 12.62 34.24
C GLU A 126 -0.81 13.04 35.13
N LYS A 127 -0.92 14.34 35.42
CA LYS A 127 -2.05 14.97 36.12
C LYS A 127 -3.21 15.36 35.20
N ASP A 128 -2.96 15.47 33.90
CA ASP A 128 -3.96 15.80 32.87
C ASP A 128 -4.70 14.51 32.40
N PHE A 129 -4.21 13.33 32.81
CA PHE A 129 -4.85 12.04 32.62
C PHE A 129 -5.63 11.61 33.87
N GLU A 130 -6.97 11.62 33.79
CA GLU A 130 -7.84 10.99 34.77
C GLU A 130 -7.74 9.46 34.66
N HIS A 131 -7.01 8.83 35.59
CA HIS A 131 -6.91 7.36 35.65
C HIS A 131 -8.24 6.71 36.11
N ILE A 132 -9.10 7.48 36.79
CA ILE A 132 -10.47 7.13 37.15
C ILE A 132 -11.31 8.40 36.93
N PRO A 133 -12.40 8.35 36.14
CA PRO A 133 -13.17 9.55 35.83
C PRO A 133 -13.75 10.18 37.11
N GLY A 134 -13.51 11.48 37.30
CA GLY A 134 -13.99 12.26 38.43
C GLY A 134 -13.19 12.14 39.73
N ALA A 135 -12.09 11.39 39.77
CA ALA A 135 -11.25 11.25 40.97
C ALA A 135 -10.09 12.26 40.99
N LYS A 136 -10.13 13.25 41.89
CA LYS A 136 -9.02 14.20 42.11
C LYS A 136 -7.86 13.50 42.84
N LYS A 137 -6.62 13.66 42.34
CA LYS A 137 -5.38 13.16 42.99
C LYS A 137 -4.89 14.10 44.11
N GLU A 138 -5.80 14.49 45.00
CA GLU A 138 -5.50 15.17 46.26
C GLU A 138 -6.19 14.36 47.37
N ASP A 139 -5.49 14.13 48.49
CA ASP A 139 -5.80 13.21 49.61
C ASP A 139 -5.31 11.75 49.49
N LYS A 140 -4.04 11.52 49.91
CA LYS A 140 -3.57 10.33 50.65
C LYS A 140 -2.06 10.37 50.97
N ARG A 141 -1.67 11.10 52.01
CA ARG A 141 -0.41 10.87 52.79
C ARG A 141 -0.54 11.38 54.24
N LEU A 142 -1.53 10.88 54.98
CA LEU A 142 -1.75 11.18 56.41
C LEU A 142 -2.46 10.00 57.11
N SER A 143 -1.76 8.86 57.25
CA SER A 143 -2.27 7.70 58.03
C SER A 143 -1.22 6.79 58.68
N ASP A 144 0.07 6.95 58.39
CA ASP A 144 1.09 5.96 58.76
C ASP A 144 1.94 6.37 59.98
N LYS A 145 1.28 6.98 60.98
CA LYS A 145 1.88 7.33 62.28
C LYS A 145 0.91 7.14 63.46
N GLU A 146 0.41 5.93 63.67
CA GLU A 146 -0.07 5.51 65.01
C GLU A 146 -0.32 3.99 65.09
N LYS A 147 0.70 3.20 65.50
CA LYS A 147 0.51 1.87 66.12
C LYS A 147 1.60 1.59 67.18
N VAL A 148 1.16 1.62 68.44
CA VAL A 148 1.91 1.51 69.71
C VAL A 148 0.95 0.84 70.72
N SER A 149 1.31 -0.10 71.60
CA SER A 149 2.58 -0.79 71.90
C SER A 149 2.31 -2.29 72.17
N PRO A 150 3.31 -3.18 72.26
CA PRO A 150 3.09 -4.61 72.49
C PRO A 150 2.66 -4.89 73.94
N LEU A 151 1.71 -5.84 74.11
CA LEU A 151 1.14 -6.21 75.41
C LEU A 151 1.40 -7.69 75.72
N HIS A 152 2.25 -7.92 76.72
CA HIS A 152 2.31 -9.07 77.64
C HIS A 152 2.10 -10.50 77.09
N GLY A 153 3.16 -11.30 77.12
CA GLY A 153 3.09 -12.77 77.08
C GLY A 153 3.58 -13.42 78.38
N SER A 154 3.06 -14.62 78.66
CA SER A 154 3.40 -15.63 79.70
C SER A 154 2.08 -16.19 80.30
N PRO A 155 1.97 -17.46 80.76
CA PRO A 155 3.01 -18.49 80.97
C PRO A 155 2.80 -19.85 80.24
N TYR A 156 3.84 -20.70 80.30
CA TYR A 156 3.94 -22.18 80.48
C TYR A 156 2.66 -23.07 80.35
N PRO A 157 2.76 -24.41 80.14
CA PRO A 157 3.94 -25.28 80.19
C PRO A 157 4.26 -25.99 78.86
N ASP A 158 5.33 -26.78 78.74
CA ASP A 158 6.41 -27.05 79.71
C ASP A 158 7.71 -26.33 79.32
#